data_AF-A0A6I9PFW8-F1
#
_entry.id   AF-A0A6I9PFW8-F1
#
_cell.length_a   1.000
_cell.length_b   1.000
_cell.length_c   1.000
_cell.angle_alpha   90.00
_cell.angle_beta   90.00
_cell.angle_gamma   90.00
#
_symmetry.space_group_name_H-M   'P 1'
#
loop_
_entity.id
_entity.type
_entity.pdbx_description
1 polymer ?
#
loop_
_entity_poly.entity_id
_entity_poly.type
_entity_poly.pdbx_seq_one_letter_code
_entity_poly.pdbx_strand_id
1 'polypeptide(L)'
;MWGCFSEGWFSVTPERIAEHIALRVEHSFPDSQLIIDAFCGVGGNAIQFALAGKRVLAIDIDPVRLDLARHNAVVYNVADRIDFVQGDFLELAPRLLGDVVFLSPPWGGPDYLTAEVFDIKTMMQPDGYPFKAD
;
A
#
# COMPACT_ATOMS: atom_id res chain seq x y z
N MET A 1 -7.60 -8.16 23.62
CA MET A 1 -7.10 -9.46 23.16
C MET A 1 -6.10 -9.16 22.06
N TRP A 2 -4.86 -8.93 22.46
CA TRP A 2 -3.77 -8.45 21.60
C TRP A 2 -2.92 -9.65 21.20
N GLY A 3 -2.91 -10.02 19.93
CA GLY A 3 -2.21 -11.24 19.50
C GLY A 3 -2.26 -11.47 18.00
N CYS A 4 -1.61 -10.60 17.22
CA CYS A 4 -1.00 -10.92 15.91
C CYS A 4 -0.13 -9.72 15.46
N PHE A 5 0.93 -9.40 16.22
CA PHE A 5 1.83 -8.28 15.91
C PHE A 5 3.26 -8.81 15.79
N SER A 6 3.70 -9.16 14.59
CA SER A 6 5.13 -9.34 14.31
C SER A 6 5.57 -8.75 12.97
N GLU A 7 4.72 -8.71 11.94
CA GLU A 7 5.09 -8.14 10.63
C GLU A 7 4.56 -6.72 10.38
N GLY A 8 3.39 -6.36 10.93
CA GLY A 8 2.78 -5.04 10.71
C GLY A 8 3.61 -3.87 11.23
N TRP A 9 4.50 -4.06 12.21
CA TRP A 9 5.31 -2.97 12.76
C TRP A 9 6.55 -2.63 11.92
N PHE A 10 7.03 -3.55 11.09
CA PHE A 10 8.25 -3.35 10.28
C PHE A 10 7.96 -2.84 8.87
N SER A 11 6.74 -3.00 8.38
CA SER A 11 6.36 -2.63 7.00
C SER A 11 5.39 -1.46 6.92
N VAL A 12 4.86 -0.97 8.04
CA VAL A 12 4.01 0.23 8.04
C VAL A 12 4.89 1.46 7.83
N THR A 13 4.66 2.15 6.72
CA THR A 13 5.18 3.50 6.52
C THR A 13 4.79 4.37 7.73
N PRO A 14 5.75 4.95 8.47
CA PRO A 14 5.45 5.82 9.59
C PRO A 14 4.43 6.90 9.18
N GLU A 15 3.46 7.18 10.04
CA GLU A 15 2.30 8.03 9.72
C GLU A 15 2.69 9.37 9.09
N ARG A 16 3.71 10.04 9.63
CA ARG A 16 4.24 11.31 9.07
C ARG A 16 4.82 11.18 7.66
N ILE A 17 5.42 10.04 7.34
CA ILE A 17 5.96 9.79 6.00
C ILE A 17 4.80 9.52 5.04
N ALA A 18 3.82 8.72 5.46
CA ALA A 18 2.61 8.44 4.67
C ALA A 18 1.80 9.73 4.39
N GLU A 19 1.62 10.59 5.40
CA GLU A 19 1.00 11.91 5.26
C GLU A 19 1.77 12.78 4.25
N HIS A 20 3.10 12.83 4.36
CA HIS A 20 3.93 13.59 3.42
C HIS A 20 3.79 13.09 1.98
N ILE A 21 3.74 11.77 1.78
CA ILE A 21 3.52 11.17 0.45
C ILE A 21 2.15 11.56 -0.09
N ALA A 22 1.09 11.44 0.72
CA ALA A 22 -0.27 11.81 0.33
C ALA A 22 -0.37 13.29 -0.08
N LEU A 23 0.23 14.18 0.71
CA LEU A 23 0.30 15.62 0.38
C LEU A 23 1.04 15.87 -0.93
N ARG A 24 2.14 15.16 -1.20
CA ARG A 24 2.87 15.32 -2.47
C ARG A 24 2.07 14.86 -3.67
N VAL A 25 1.30 13.78 -3.54
CA VAL A 25 0.38 13.32 -4.59
C VAL A 25 -0.69 14.38 -4.84
N GLU A 26 -1.32 14.92 -3.78
CA GLU A 26 -2.32 16.00 -3.90
C GLU A 26 -1.76 17.23 -4.63
N HIS A 27 -0.56 17.68 -4.27
CA HIS A 27 0.03 18.87 -4.88
C HIS A 27 0.48 18.65 -6.34
N SER A 28 0.98 17.46 -6.66
CA SER A 28 1.55 17.17 -7.98
C SER A 28 0.49 16.74 -8.98
N PHE A 29 -0.59 16.11 -8.50
CA PHE A 29 -1.69 15.58 -9.28
C PHE A 29 -3.03 16.02 -8.66
N PRO A 30 -3.32 17.34 -8.63
CA PRO A 30 -4.51 17.86 -7.94
C PRO A 30 -5.82 17.30 -8.49
N ASP A 31 -5.88 17.07 -9.80
CA ASP A 31 -7.07 16.54 -10.47
C ASP A 31 -7.26 15.02 -10.29
N SER A 32 -6.26 14.29 -9.74
CA SER A 32 -6.39 12.86 -9.48
C SER A 32 -7.50 12.57 -8.47
N GLN A 33 -8.29 11.55 -8.75
CA GLN A 33 -9.44 11.15 -7.94
C GLN A 33 -9.22 9.77 -7.31
N LEU A 34 -8.63 8.83 -8.06
CA LEU A 34 -8.47 7.45 -7.65
C LEU A 34 -6.99 7.05 -7.55
N ILE A 35 -6.58 6.66 -6.35
CA ILE A 35 -5.27 6.09 -6.06
C ILE A 35 -5.40 4.58 -5.89
N ILE A 36 -4.52 3.81 -6.53
CA ILE A 36 -4.38 2.38 -6.30
C ILE A 36 -3.21 2.17 -5.33
N ASP A 37 -3.50 1.68 -4.13
CA ASP A 37 -2.49 1.20 -3.19
C ASP A 37 -2.34 -0.32 -3.42
N ALA A 38 -1.31 -0.69 -4.18
CA ALA A 38 -1.14 -2.03 -4.73
C ALA A 38 -0.77 -3.11 -3.69
N PHE A 39 -0.23 -2.68 -2.54
CA PHE A 39 0.26 -3.55 -1.48
C PHE A 39 -0.05 -2.88 -0.13
N CYS A 40 -1.35 -2.73 0.15
CA CYS A 40 -1.82 -1.80 1.17
C CYS A 40 -1.48 -2.23 2.61
N GLY A 41 -1.17 -3.51 2.83
CA GLY A 41 -0.91 -4.06 4.15
C GLY A 41 -2.06 -3.76 5.10
N VAL A 42 -1.75 -3.19 6.26
CA VAL A 42 -2.74 -2.77 7.27
C VAL A 42 -3.31 -1.36 7.02
N GLY A 43 -3.12 -0.81 5.82
CA GLY A 43 -3.81 0.39 5.34
C GLY A 43 -3.14 1.74 5.64
N GLY A 44 -1.88 1.76 6.08
CA GLY A 44 -1.22 3.01 6.51
C GLY A 44 -1.21 4.12 5.45
N ASN A 45 -0.78 3.80 4.21
CA ASN A 45 -0.75 4.76 3.12
C ASN A 45 -2.17 5.03 2.57
N ALA A 46 -2.97 3.98 2.35
CA ALA A 46 -4.37 4.10 1.96
C ALA A 46 -5.18 5.07 2.84
N ILE A 47 -5.01 5.02 4.16
CA ILE A 47 -5.67 5.94 5.10
C ILE A 47 -5.24 7.38 4.86
N GLN A 48 -3.94 7.64 4.68
CA GLN A 48 -3.43 8.99 4.47
C GLN A 48 -3.87 9.57 3.11
N PHE A 49 -3.92 8.75 2.06
CA PHE A 49 -4.50 9.14 0.78
C PHE A 49 -5.99 9.50 0.90
N ALA A 50 -6.75 8.71 1.66
CA ALA A 50 -8.17 8.97 1.90
C ALA A 50 -8.39 10.24 2.74
N LEU A 51 -7.55 10.49 3.75
CA LEU A 51 -7.55 11.72 4.55
C LEU A 51 -7.21 12.96 3.72
N ALA A 52 -6.35 12.82 2.71
CA ALA A 52 -6.06 13.88 1.73
C ALA A 52 -7.22 14.13 0.75
N GLY A 53 -8.31 13.36 0.85
CA GLY A 53 -9.54 13.58 0.08
C GLY A 53 -9.69 12.65 -1.13
N LYS A 54 -8.73 11.76 -1.40
CA LYS A 54 -8.76 10.85 -2.55
C LYS A 54 -9.65 9.64 -2.29
N ARG A 55 -10.16 9.03 -3.36
CA ARG A 55 -10.65 7.64 -3.31
C ARG A 55 -9.48 6.69 -3.44
N VAL A 56 -9.54 5.56 -2.75
CA VAL A 56 -8.47 4.58 -2.75
C VAL A 56 -9.01 3.19 -3.08
N LEU A 57 -8.34 2.51 -4.01
CA LEU A 57 -8.46 1.07 -4.19
C LEU A 57 -7.26 0.41 -3.48
N ALA A 58 -7.51 -0.20 -2.32
CA ALA A 58 -6.51 -0.84 -1.49
C ALA A 58 -6.49 -2.34 -1.77
N ILE A 59 -5.36 -2.84 -2.28
CA ILE A 59 -5.15 -4.22 -2.69
C ILE A 59 -4.12 -4.87 -1.76
N ASP A 60 -4.43 -6.05 -1.26
CA ASP A 60 -3.44 -6.93 -0.63
C ASP A 60 -3.80 -8.39 -0.90
N ILE A 61 -2.79 -9.24 -0.96
CA ILE A 61 -2.98 -10.68 -1.16
C ILE A 61 -3.41 -11.36 0.15
N ASP A 62 -3.01 -10.81 1.30
CA ASP A 62 -3.30 -11.34 2.63
C ASP A 62 -4.66 -10.83 3.15
N PRO A 63 -5.67 -11.71 3.32
CA PRO A 63 -6.98 -11.30 3.81
C PRO A 63 -6.93 -10.77 5.25
N VAL A 64 -6.00 -11.24 6.08
CA VAL A 64 -5.85 -10.79 7.47
C VAL A 64 -5.39 -9.34 7.51
N ARG A 65 -4.45 -8.95 6.64
CA ARG A 65 -3.99 -7.57 6.52
C ARG A 65 -5.11 -6.65 6.04
N LEU A 66 -5.94 -7.09 5.10
CA LEU A 66 -7.11 -6.34 4.66
C LEU A 66 -8.15 -6.14 5.76
N ASP A 67 -8.41 -7.14 6.58
CA ASP A 67 -9.35 -7.00 7.70
C ASP A 67 -8.84 -5.98 8.74
N LEU A 68 -7.53 -5.99 9.00
CA LEU A 68 -6.89 -4.95 9.82
C LEU A 68 -6.96 -3.58 9.15
N ALA A 69 -6.73 -3.48 7.84
CA ALA A 69 -6.82 -2.23 7.09
C ALA A 69 -8.24 -1.64 7.11
N ARG A 70 -9.27 -2.48 6.93
CA ARG A 70 -10.69 -2.08 7.08
C ARG A 70 -10.97 -1.57 8.47
N HIS A 71 -10.53 -2.29 9.50
CA HIS A 71 -10.70 -1.87 10.88
C HIS A 71 -10.03 -0.51 11.15
N ASN A 72 -8.78 -0.33 10.71
CA ASN A 72 -8.04 0.91 10.86
C ASN A 72 -8.72 2.07 10.12
N ALA A 73 -9.21 1.85 8.89
CA ALA A 73 -9.91 2.88 8.13
C ALA A 73 -11.21 3.36 8.82
N VAL A 74 -11.90 2.48 9.56
CA VAL A 74 -13.04 2.86 10.40
C VAL A 74 -12.60 3.73 11.58
N VAL A 75 -11.49 3.38 12.24
CA VAL A 75 -10.93 4.17 13.36
C VAL A 75 -10.58 5.60 12.91
N TYR A 76 -10.04 5.74 11.70
CA TYR A 76 -9.70 7.04 11.11
C TYR A 76 -10.88 7.73 10.39
N ASN A 77 -12.06 7.10 10.39
CA ASN A 77 -13.29 7.63 9.79
C ASN A 77 -13.15 7.97 8.29
N VAL A 78 -12.48 7.08 7.55
CA VAL A 78 -12.27 7.19 6.09
C VAL A 78 -12.66 5.92 5.33
N ALA A 79 -13.26 4.94 6.01
CA ALA A 79 -13.61 3.65 5.41
C ALA A 79 -14.54 3.77 4.18
N ASP A 80 -15.38 4.82 4.12
CA ASP A 80 -16.26 5.12 2.99
C ASP A 80 -15.52 5.57 1.71
N ARG A 81 -14.22 5.89 1.83
CA ARG A 81 -13.38 6.35 0.72
C ARG A 81 -12.43 5.27 0.19
N ILE A 82 -12.41 4.10 0.82
CA ILE A 82 -11.46 3.03 0.51
C ILE A 82 -12.21 1.76 0.11
N ASP A 83 -12.01 1.34 -1.12
CA ASP A 83 -12.45 0.04 -1.64
C ASP A 83 -11.34 -0.99 -1.40
N PHE A 84 -11.65 -2.07 -0.69
CA PHE A 84 -10.68 -3.11 -0.31
C PHE A 84 -10.85 -4.37 -1.17
N VAL A 85 -9.80 -4.74 -1.91
CA VAL A 85 -9.79 -5.91 -2.78
C VAL A 85 -8.72 -6.89 -2.34
N GLN A 86 -9.13 -8.13 -2.09
CA GLN A 86 -8.18 -9.22 -1.92
C GLN A 86 -7.75 -9.75 -3.29
N GLY A 87 -6.44 -9.77 -3.53
CA GLY A 87 -5.90 -10.38 -4.75
C GLY A 87 -4.42 -10.08 -4.94
N ASP A 88 -3.83 -10.76 -5.92
CA ASP A 88 -2.50 -10.43 -6.40
C ASP A 88 -2.59 -9.19 -7.29
N PHE A 89 -1.93 -8.10 -6.88
CA PHE A 89 -1.89 -6.87 -7.68
C PHE A 89 -1.33 -7.10 -9.08
N LEU A 90 -0.36 -8.01 -9.24
CA LEU A 90 0.20 -8.29 -10.55
C LEU A 90 -0.89 -8.82 -11.48
N GLU A 91 -1.66 -9.84 -11.08
CA GLU A 91 -2.75 -10.38 -11.91
C GLU A 91 -3.88 -9.39 -12.20
N LEU A 92 -4.11 -8.45 -11.27
CA LEU A 92 -5.16 -7.44 -11.37
C LEU A 92 -4.75 -6.24 -12.24
N ALA A 93 -3.49 -5.83 -12.18
CA ALA A 93 -2.97 -4.58 -12.76
C ALA A 93 -3.40 -4.33 -14.21
N PRO A 94 -3.40 -5.30 -15.15
CA PRO A 94 -3.81 -5.07 -16.54
C PRO A 94 -5.27 -4.62 -16.71
N ARG A 95 -6.10 -4.80 -15.69
CA ARG A 95 -7.54 -4.51 -15.72
C ARG A 95 -7.92 -3.31 -14.86
N LEU A 96 -6.97 -2.76 -14.11
CA LEU A 96 -7.21 -1.63 -13.22
C LEU A 96 -7.10 -0.31 -13.98
N LEU A 97 -7.93 0.65 -13.57
CA LEU A 97 -7.87 2.04 -14.01
C LEU A 97 -7.76 2.91 -12.75
N GLY A 98 -6.75 3.76 -12.72
CA GLY A 98 -6.50 4.71 -11.64
C GLY A 98 -5.60 5.84 -12.13
N ASP A 99 -5.63 6.97 -11.43
CA ASP A 99 -4.84 8.14 -11.80
C ASP A 99 -3.39 8.01 -11.29
N VAL A 100 -3.23 7.36 -10.13
CA VAL A 100 -1.95 7.16 -9.45
C VAL A 100 -1.88 5.73 -8.92
N VAL A 101 -0.71 5.11 -9.04
CA VAL A 101 -0.39 3.82 -8.41
C VAL A 101 0.70 4.05 -7.36
N PHE A 102 0.43 3.65 -6.14
CA PHE A 102 1.40 3.62 -5.05
C PHE A 102 1.87 2.18 -4.84
N LEU A 103 3.19 1.99 -4.82
CA LEU A 103 3.83 0.69 -4.69
C LEU A 103 4.66 0.66 -3.39
N SER A 104 4.17 -0.08 -2.39
CA SER A 104 4.94 -0.48 -1.20
C SER A 104 5.00 -2.01 -1.06
N PRO A 105 5.59 -2.72 -2.05
CA PRO A 105 5.70 -4.17 -2.03
C PRO A 105 6.57 -4.68 -0.86
N PRO A 106 6.56 -6.00 -0.59
CA PRO A 106 7.45 -6.60 0.39
C PRO A 106 8.92 -6.42 -0.01
N TRP A 107 9.73 -5.92 0.92
CA TRP A 107 11.16 -5.65 0.70
C TRP A 107 12.08 -6.82 1.09
N GLY A 108 11.52 -8.01 1.39
CA GLY A 108 12.30 -9.18 1.82
C GLY A 108 12.65 -9.25 3.32
N GLY A 109 12.01 -8.42 4.17
CA GLY A 109 12.24 -8.43 5.63
C GLY A 109 13.55 -7.75 6.06
N PRO A 110 13.86 -7.67 7.37
CA PRO A 110 14.96 -6.84 7.90
C PRO A 110 16.36 -7.15 7.31
N ASP A 111 16.53 -8.30 6.68
CA ASP A 111 17.75 -8.69 5.97
C ASP A 111 18.09 -7.74 4.81
N TYR A 112 17.13 -6.98 4.27
CA TYR A 112 17.42 -5.95 3.25
C TYR A 112 18.38 -4.86 3.75
N LEU A 113 18.43 -4.62 5.07
CA LEU A 113 19.33 -3.64 5.68
C LEU A 113 20.79 -4.11 5.72
N THR A 114 21.04 -5.38 5.44
CA THR A 114 22.39 -5.98 5.49
C THR A 114 23.14 -5.88 4.17
N ALA A 115 22.46 -5.49 3.08
CA ALA A 115 23.06 -5.30 1.77
C ALA A 115 23.60 -3.87 1.59
N GLU A 116 24.81 -3.74 1.03
CA GLU A 116 25.42 -2.44 0.72
C GLU A 116 24.68 -1.70 -0.41
N VAL A 117 24.06 -2.46 -1.33
CA VAL A 117 23.22 -1.95 -2.43
C VAL A 117 21.96 -2.83 -2.50
N PHE A 118 20.78 -2.20 -2.45
CA PHE A 118 19.49 -2.89 -2.60
C PHE A 118 19.12 -3.02 -4.09
N ASP A 119 19.05 -4.25 -4.60
CA ASP A 119 18.67 -4.54 -5.98
C ASP A 119 17.19 -4.94 -6.06
N ILE A 120 16.39 -4.11 -6.70
CA ILE A 120 14.94 -4.28 -6.85
C ILE A 120 14.54 -5.56 -7.59
N LYS A 121 15.45 -6.17 -8.37
CA LYS A 121 15.16 -7.43 -9.08
C LYS A 121 15.42 -8.66 -8.23
N THR A 122 16.47 -8.62 -7.43
CA THR A 122 16.99 -9.81 -6.74
C THR A 122 16.65 -9.84 -5.26
N MET A 123 16.25 -8.71 -4.68
CA MET A 123 15.99 -8.55 -3.23
C MET A 123 14.52 -8.24 -2.91
N MET A 124 13.64 -8.10 -3.91
CA MET A 124 12.21 -7.94 -3.73
C MET A 124 11.46 -9.20 -4.14
N GLN A 125 10.38 -9.51 -3.42
CA GLN A 125 9.39 -10.49 -3.85
C GLN A 125 8.00 -9.84 -3.77
N PRO A 126 7.32 -9.62 -4.91
CA PRO A 126 7.70 -10.00 -6.28
C PRO A 126 8.85 -9.16 -6.89
N ASP A 127 9.44 -9.66 -7.99
CA ASP A 127 10.51 -8.99 -8.76
C ASP A 127 10.09 -7.56 -9.16
N GLY A 128 10.93 -6.57 -8.85
CA GLY A 128 10.70 -5.17 -9.18
C GLY A 128 10.77 -4.84 -10.68
N TYR A 129 11.38 -5.69 -11.52
CA TYR A 129 11.43 -5.46 -12.97
C TYR A 129 11.70 -6.73 -13.83
N PRO A 130 10.81 -7.09 -14.78
CA PRO A 130 9.61 -6.34 -15.13
C PRO A 130 8.51 -6.58 -14.09
N PHE A 131 7.89 -5.52 -13.59
CA PHE A 131 6.65 -5.60 -12.81
C PHE A 131 5.51 -5.95 -13.78
N LYS A 132 5.50 -7.20 -14.24
CA LYS A 132 4.56 -7.72 -15.23
C LYS A 132 3.64 -8.74 -14.58
N ALA A 133 2.35 -8.52 -14.78
CA ALA A 133 1.38 -9.59 -14.85
C ALA A 133 1.69 -10.41 -16.10
N ASP A 134 1.92 -11.70 -15.96
CA ASP A 134 1.92 -12.60 -17.11
C ASP A 134 0.50 -12.78 -17.68
#